data_AF-A0A955UYE9-F1
#
_entry.id   AF-A0A955UYE9-F1
#
_cell.length_a   1.000
_cell.length_b   1.000
_cell.length_c   1.000
_cell.angle_alpha   90.00
_cell.angle_beta   90.00
_cell.angle_gamma   90.00
#
_symmetry.space_group_name_H-M   'P 1'
#
loop_
_entity.id
_entity.type
_entity.pdbx_description
1 polymer ?
#
loop_
_entity_poly.entity_id
_entity_poly.type
_entity_poly.pdbx_seq_one_letter_code
_entity_poly.pdbx_strand_id
1 'polypeptide(L)'
;MDADAPHRHPPRKSAVADSPRRSAVEDSPRKSAVEDSPNGSGVFRMACAVMAALFALSVAVQANDPDPVRWMAFYGLACATAAAGALARPRLALELATALVSLGVVLALAPAAATARREAFTSFHMQSPDDELVR
;
A
#
# COMPACT_ATOMS: atom_id res chain seq x y z
N MET A 1 -30.98 18.30 -81.22
CA MET A 1 -30.38 19.57 -80.74
C MET A 1 -31.55 20.47 -80.37
N ASP A 2 -31.45 21.08 -79.19
CA ASP A 2 -32.38 22.02 -78.52
C ASP A 2 -33.69 21.38 -77.98
N ALA A 3 -33.77 21.17 -76.66
CA ALA A 3 -34.24 22.09 -75.61
C ALA A 3 -35.79 22.21 -75.67
N ASP A 4 -36.57 22.06 -74.61
CA ASP A 4 -36.46 22.71 -73.32
C ASP A 4 -37.58 22.14 -72.41
N ALA A 5 -37.35 22.06 -71.10
CA ALA A 5 -38.36 21.62 -70.13
C ALA A 5 -39.24 22.80 -69.69
N PRO A 6 -40.46 22.54 -69.19
CA PRO A 6 -41.05 23.48 -68.24
C PRO A 6 -41.40 22.80 -66.92
N HIS A 7 -40.56 23.06 -65.91
CA HIS A 7 -40.95 22.92 -64.51
C HIS A 7 -41.94 24.02 -64.14
N ARG A 8 -43.12 23.65 -63.63
CA ARG A 8 -44.01 24.53 -62.86
C ARG A 8 -44.49 23.81 -61.60
N HIS A 9 -44.09 24.34 -60.44
CA HIS A 9 -44.64 24.00 -59.12
C HIS A 9 -46.04 24.63 -58.94
N PRO A 10 -46.85 24.04 -58.03
CA PRO A 10 -47.41 24.88 -56.98
C PRO A 10 -47.36 24.24 -55.57
N PRO A 11 -47.64 25.04 -54.51
CA PRO A 11 -47.17 24.83 -53.15
C PRO A 11 -48.22 24.20 -52.24
N ARG A 12 -47.82 23.61 -51.10
CA ARG A 12 -48.65 23.67 -49.88
C ARG A 12 -47.86 23.40 -48.59
N LYS A 13 -48.22 24.23 -47.61
CA LYS A 13 -47.71 24.40 -46.25
C LYS A 13 -48.18 23.29 -45.30
N SER A 14 -47.63 23.33 -44.07
CA SER A 14 -47.98 22.58 -42.83
C SER A 14 -47.25 21.23 -42.71
N ALA A 15 -46.66 20.84 -41.60
CA ALA A 15 -46.61 21.35 -40.23
C ALA A 15 -45.26 20.88 -39.61
N VAL A 16 -44.53 21.75 -38.90
CA VAL A 16 -44.32 21.63 -37.45
C VAL A 16 -44.52 20.21 -36.91
N ALA A 17 -43.42 19.51 -36.67
CA ALA A 17 -43.27 18.51 -35.62
C ALA A 17 -41.78 18.39 -35.28
N ASP A 18 -41.30 19.38 -34.54
CA ASP A 18 -40.07 19.30 -33.76
C ASP A 18 -40.36 18.43 -32.52
N SER A 19 -39.68 17.30 -32.39
CA SER A 19 -39.61 16.50 -31.16
C SER A 19 -38.58 15.36 -31.29
N PRO A 20 -37.36 15.53 -30.75
CA PRO A 20 -36.50 14.43 -30.37
C PRO A 20 -36.84 14.03 -28.93
N ARG A 21 -37.75 13.05 -28.75
CA ARG A 21 -38.04 12.47 -27.43
C ARG A 21 -37.23 11.17 -27.21
N ARG A 22 -36.09 11.35 -26.55
CA ARG A 22 -35.76 10.68 -25.28
C ARG A 22 -35.75 9.14 -25.25
N SER A 23 -34.54 8.58 -25.29
CA SER A 23 -34.14 7.49 -24.38
C SER A 23 -32.63 7.62 -24.15
N ALA A 24 -32.26 8.32 -23.07
CA ALA A 24 -31.52 7.71 -21.97
C ALA A 24 -30.16 7.19 -22.46
N VAL A 25 -29.11 8.01 -22.53
CA VAL A 25 -28.26 8.33 -21.36
C VAL A 25 -28.19 7.13 -20.41
N GLU A 26 -27.58 6.05 -20.88
CA GLU A 26 -26.84 5.13 -20.01
C GLU A 26 -25.36 5.55 -20.03
N ASP A 27 -25.10 6.79 -19.63
CA ASP A 27 -23.76 7.15 -19.17
C ASP A 27 -23.66 6.62 -17.75
N SER A 28 -23.28 5.35 -17.63
CA SER A 28 -23.07 4.65 -16.37
C SER A 28 -21.86 5.26 -15.67
N PRO A 29 -22.01 6.09 -14.62
CA PRO A 29 -20.88 6.43 -13.78
C PRO A 29 -20.78 5.31 -12.76
N ARG A 30 -20.12 4.20 -13.11
CA ARG A 30 -19.55 3.28 -12.09
C ARG A 30 -18.41 4.01 -11.38
N LYS A 31 -18.74 5.07 -10.65
CA LYS A 31 -17.83 5.82 -9.80
C LYS A 31 -18.54 6.24 -8.51
N SER A 32 -19.27 5.30 -7.95
CA SER A 32 -19.75 5.25 -6.57
C SER A 32 -19.89 3.74 -6.30
N ALA A 33 -19.27 3.10 -5.33
CA ALA A 33 -18.72 3.55 -4.08
C ALA A 33 -17.53 2.63 -3.76
N VAL A 34 -16.30 3.15 -3.86
CA VAL A 34 -15.28 2.72 -2.91
C VAL A 34 -15.41 3.74 -1.81
N GLU A 35 -16.01 3.30 -0.70
CA GLU A 35 -16.26 4.11 0.48
C GLU A 35 -14.94 4.73 0.95
N ASP A 36 -14.76 6.00 0.61
CA ASP A 36 -13.75 6.85 1.23
C ASP A 36 -14.27 7.15 2.64
N SER A 37 -14.13 6.18 3.55
CA SER A 37 -14.47 6.34 4.95
C SER A 37 -13.67 7.53 5.49
N PRO A 38 -14.33 8.64 5.88
CA PRO A 38 -13.66 9.91 6.16
C PRO A 38 -12.71 9.85 7.37
N ASN A 39 -12.76 8.76 8.15
CA ASN A 39 -11.96 8.53 9.35
C ASN A 39 -10.83 7.50 9.16
N GLY A 40 -10.82 6.74 8.06
CA GLY A 40 -9.86 5.64 7.84
C GLY A 40 -8.44 6.13 7.60
N SER A 41 -8.28 7.26 6.91
CA SER A 41 -6.97 7.83 6.61
C SER A 41 -6.31 8.48 7.85
N GLY A 42 -7.08 9.14 8.70
CA GLY A 42 -6.56 9.83 9.89
C GLY A 42 -6.02 8.88 10.96
N VAL A 43 -6.82 7.87 11.33
CA VAL A 43 -6.43 6.86 12.33
C VAL A 43 -5.25 6.04 11.82
N PHE A 44 -5.26 5.63 10.54
CA PHE A 44 -4.14 4.92 9.94
C PHE A 44 -2.85 5.75 9.96
N ARG A 45 -2.91 7.03 9.57
CA ARG A 45 -1.74 7.92 9.60
C ARG A 45 -1.21 8.13 11.02
N MET A 46 -2.10 8.24 12.01
CA MET A 46 -1.71 8.31 13.42
C MET A 46 -1.01 7.02 13.87
N ALA A 47 -1.58 5.86 13.56
CA ALA A 47 -0.96 4.57 13.87
C ALA A 47 0.43 4.45 13.21
N CYS A 48 0.56 4.84 11.94
CA CYS A 48 1.84 4.89 11.24
C CYS A 48 2.84 5.84 11.91
N ALA A 49 2.40 7.02 12.39
CA ALA A 49 3.28 7.96 13.08
C ALA A 49 3.77 7.41 14.42
N VAL A 50 2.89 6.77 15.20
CA VAL A 50 3.26 6.09 16.45
C VAL A 50 4.26 4.98 16.17
N MET A 51 3.99 4.12 15.18
CA MET A 51 4.91 3.05 14.81
C MET A 51 6.26 3.57 14.32
N ALA A 52 6.28 4.66 13.55
CA ALA A 52 7.53 5.30 13.12
C ALA A 52 8.35 5.78 14.33
N ALA A 53 7.71 6.41 15.32
CA ALA A 53 8.38 6.85 16.54
C ALA A 53 8.94 5.68 17.35
N LEU A 54 8.18 4.59 17.50
CA LEU A 54 8.63 3.39 18.18
C LEU A 54 9.83 2.74 17.47
N PHE A 55 9.79 2.62 16.15
CA PHE A 55 10.92 2.08 15.40
C PHE A 55 12.16 2.99 15.44
N ALA A 56 11.98 4.31 15.40
CA ALA A 56 13.08 5.25 15.57
C ALA A 56 13.74 5.09 16.96
N LEU A 57 12.93 4.92 18.00
CA LEU A 57 13.43 4.59 19.34
C LEU A 57 14.17 3.24 19.35
N SER A 58 13.63 2.21 18.71
CA SER A 58 14.31 0.92 18.58
C SER A 58 15.67 1.08 17.92
N VAL A 59 15.79 1.82 16.81
CA VAL A 59 17.09 2.12 16.16
C VAL A 59 18.06 2.77 17.14
N ALA A 60 17.59 3.74 17.94
CA ALA A 60 18.43 4.42 18.91
C ALA A 60 18.93 3.48 20.02
N VAL A 61 18.08 2.58 20.51
CA VAL A 61 18.45 1.58 21.53
C VAL A 61 19.52 0.62 21.02
N GLN A 62 19.49 0.26 19.72
CA GLN A 62 20.47 -0.66 19.14
C GLN A 62 21.90 -0.11 19.17
N ALA A 63 22.13 1.18 19.46
CA ALA A 63 23.48 1.72 19.63
C ALA A 63 24.25 1.05 20.79
N ASN A 64 23.55 0.38 21.70
CA ASN A 64 24.14 -0.36 22.82
C ASN A 64 24.40 -1.84 22.51
N ASP A 65 23.98 -2.35 21.34
CA ASP A 65 24.09 -3.76 21.01
C ASP A 65 25.48 -4.12 20.46
N PRO A 66 25.92 -5.38 20.61
CA PRO A 66 27.20 -5.85 20.07
C PRO A 66 27.27 -5.91 18.53
N ASP A 67 26.13 -5.96 17.83
CA ASP A 67 26.03 -5.86 16.35
C ASP A 67 24.97 -4.81 15.95
N PRO A 68 25.25 -3.52 16.10
CA PRO A 68 24.24 -2.47 15.96
C PRO A 68 23.80 -2.30 14.50
N VAL A 69 24.71 -2.49 13.54
CA VAL A 69 24.50 -2.11 12.13
C VAL A 69 23.35 -2.90 11.50
N ARG A 70 23.34 -4.23 11.69
CA ARG A 70 22.30 -5.08 11.09
C ARG A 70 20.92 -4.73 11.64
N TRP A 71 20.80 -4.58 12.96
CA TRP A 71 19.52 -4.30 13.60
C TRP A 71 19.02 -2.87 13.34
N MET A 72 19.93 -1.89 13.33
CA MET A 72 19.60 -0.52 12.93
C MET A 72 19.06 -0.46 11.49
N ALA A 73 19.62 -1.25 10.57
CA ALA A 73 19.10 -1.31 9.20
C ALA A 73 17.66 -1.86 9.15
N PHE A 74 17.35 -2.90 9.92
CA PHE A 74 15.99 -3.45 10.02
C PHE A 74 14.98 -2.45 10.56
N TYR A 75 15.24 -1.92 11.75
CA TYR A 75 14.33 -0.98 12.39
C TYR A 75 14.27 0.35 11.64
N GLY A 76 15.38 0.78 11.04
CA GLY A 76 15.44 1.99 10.20
C GLY A 76 14.57 1.87 8.96
N LEU A 77 14.59 0.71 8.29
CA LEU A 77 13.71 0.45 7.14
C LEU A 77 12.24 0.42 7.55
N ALA A 78 11.91 -0.26 8.65
CA ALA A 78 10.54 -0.27 9.20
C ALA A 78 10.06 1.14 9.58
N CYS A 79 10.93 1.94 10.19
CA CYS A 79 10.68 3.35 10.50
C CYS A 79 10.41 4.17 9.24
N ALA A 80 11.22 4.01 8.19
CA ALA A 80 11.05 4.73 6.93
C ALA A 80 9.72 4.40 6.25
N THR A 81 9.33 3.13 6.24
CA THR A 81 8.04 2.67 5.68
C THR A 81 6.86 3.21 6.48
N ALA A 82 6.92 3.14 7.82
CA ALA A 82 5.88 3.71 8.69
C ALA A 82 5.76 5.23 8.52
N ALA A 83 6.88 5.95 8.43
CA ALA A 83 6.89 7.39 8.20
C ALA A 83 6.30 7.76 6.82
N ALA A 84 6.58 6.98 5.78
CA ALA A 84 5.96 7.17 4.46
C ALA A 84 4.44 7.01 4.50
N GLY A 85 3.94 6.01 5.25
CA GLY A 85 2.51 5.82 5.52
C GLY A 85 1.87 6.99 6.28
N ALA A 86 2.54 7.51 7.32
CA ALA A 86 2.07 8.69 8.06
C ALA A 86 1.98 9.96 7.19
N LEU A 87 2.88 10.08 6.21
CA LEU A 87 2.92 11.19 5.25
C LEU A 87 2.02 10.97 4.02
N ALA A 88 1.29 9.86 3.93
CA ALA A 88 0.47 9.48 2.78
C ALA A 88 1.24 9.53 1.44
N ARG A 89 2.53 9.18 1.46
CA ARG A 89 3.39 9.18 0.26
C ARG A 89 3.55 7.74 -0.24
N PRO A 90 2.97 7.38 -1.40
CA PRO A 90 3.20 6.07 -1.98
C PRO A 90 4.67 5.96 -2.40
N ARG A 91 5.38 4.97 -1.86
CA ARG A 91 6.77 4.68 -2.23
C ARG A 91 6.94 3.18 -2.40
N LEU A 92 6.49 2.70 -3.55
CA LEU A 92 6.62 1.30 -3.98
C LEU A 92 8.05 0.76 -3.78
N ALA A 93 9.08 1.60 -3.98
CA ALA A 93 10.47 1.24 -3.71
C ALA A 93 10.73 0.88 -2.22
N LEU A 94 10.14 1.59 -1.26
CA LEU A 94 10.28 1.29 0.18
C LEU A 94 9.54 0.00 0.56
N GLU A 95 8.35 -0.23 -0.02
CA GLU A 95 7.60 -1.47 0.20
C GLU A 95 8.34 -2.67 -0.37
N LEU A 96 8.86 -2.57 -1.60
CA LEU A 96 9.69 -3.60 -2.20
C LEU A 96 10.97 -3.85 -1.39
N ALA A 97 11.65 -2.79 -0.94
CA ALA A 97 12.82 -2.94 -0.09
C ALA A 97 12.47 -3.68 1.22
N THR A 98 11.37 -3.31 1.87
CA THR A 98 10.89 -3.96 3.09
C THR A 98 10.56 -5.42 2.86
N ALA A 99 9.88 -5.74 1.76
CA ALA A 99 9.51 -7.10 1.39
C ALA A 99 10.74 -7.98 1.10
N LEU A 100 11.70 -7.47 0.32
CA LEU A 100 12.94 -8.17 0.00
C LEU A 100 13.80 -8.42 1.25
N VAL A 101 13.91 -7.41 2.12
CA VAL A 101 14.66 -7.51 3.37
C VAL A 101 14.00 -8.53 4.32
N SER A 102 12.67 -8.49 4.46
CA SER A 102 11.91 -9.46 5.26
C SER A 102 12.06 -10.88 4.70
N LEU A 103 12.00 -11.05 3.39
CA LEU A 103 12.22 -12.33 2.73
C LEU A 103 13.64 -12.84 3.00
N GLY A 104 14.65 -11.97 2.87
CA GLY A 104 16.05 -12.32 3.16
C GLY A 104 16.24 -12.82 4.59
N VAL A 105 15.61 -12.18 5.58
CA VAL A 105 15.65 -12.64 6.98
C VAL A 105 15.04 -14.01 7.14
N VAL A 106 13.83 -14.21 6.60
CA VAL A 106 13.14 -15.49 6.71
C VAL A 106 13.99 -16.59 6.11
N LEU A 107 14.59 -16.37 4.94
CA LEU A 107 15.46 -17.35 4.30
C LEU A 107 16.74 -17.60 5.10
N ALA A 108 17.33 -16.56 5.71
CA ALA A 108 18.53 -16.71 6.53
C ALA A 108 18.26 -17.44 7.87
N LEU A 109 17.11 -17.20 8.50
CA LEU A 109 16.73 -17.79 9.78
C LEU A 109 16.03 -19.15 9.64
N ALA A 110 15.46 -19.48 8.47
CA ALA A 110 14.72 -20.71 8.24
C ALA A 110 15.49 -22.00 8.61
N PRO A 111 16.79 -22.16 8.26
CA PRO A 111 17.55 -23.35 8.64
C PRO A 111 17.73 -23.48 10.16
N ALA A 112 17.95 -22.35 10.84
CA ALA A 112 18.09 -22.30 12.29
C ALA A 112 16.74 -22.60 12.97
N ALA A 113 15.63 -22.12 12.43
CA ALA A 113 14.30 -22.44 12.95
C ALA A 113 13.95 -23.93 12.80
N ALA A 114 14.36 -24.56 11.70
CA ALA A 114 14.14 -25.99 11.45
C ALA A 114 14.92 -26.91 12.40
N THR A 115 16.04 -26.42 12.94
CA THR A 115 16.94 -27.16 13.83
C THR A 115 16.90 -26.68 15.27
N ALA A 116 16.09 -25.66 15.58
CA ALA A 116 15.96 -25.10 16.91
C ALA A 116 15.43 -26.15 17.89
N ARG A 117 16.19 -26.40 18.97
CA ARG A 117 15.74 -27.27 20.06
C ARG A 117 14.54 -26.64 20.77
N ARG A 118 13.55 -27.47 21.14
CA ARG A 118 12.35 -27.01 21.88
C ARG A 118 12.70 -26.26 23.17
N GLU A 119 13.84 -26.60 23.78
CA GLU A 119 14.42 -25.96 24.98
C GLU A 119 14.66 -24.45 24.81
N ALA A 120 14.95 -23.98 23.59
CA ALA A 120 15.13 -22.55 23.29
C ALA A 120 13.82 -21.75 23.42
N PHE A 121 12.67 -22.43 23.41
CA PHE A 121 11.34 -21.82 23.52
C PHE A 121 10.67 -22.07 24.87
N THR A 122 11.27 -22.91 25.74
CA THR A 122 10.70 -23.28 27.04
C THR A 122 11.58 -22.90 28.23
N SER A 123 12.82 -22.45 28.00
CA SER A 123 13.70 -21.95 29.07
C SER A 123 13.37 -20.50 29.41
N PHE A 124 13.05 -20.24 30.68
CA PHE A 124 12.93 -18.87 31.22
C PHE A 124 14.29 -18.24 31.50
N HIS A 125 15.35 -19.05 31.59
CA HIS A 125 16.72 -18.61 31.74
C HIS A 125 17.48 -18.81 30.43
N MET A 126 17.72 -17.72 29.69
CA MET A 126 18.75 -17.67 28.66
C MET A 126 20.10 -17.48 29.34
N GLN A 127 20.69 -18.56 29.86
CA GLN A 127 22.13 -18.62 30.14
C GLN A 127 22.75 -19.59 29.15
N SER A 128 23.88 -19.19 28.55
CA SER A 128 24.61 -20.13 27.71
C SER A 128 25.27 -21.18 28.62
N PRO A 129 25.34 -22.47 28.22
CA PRO A 129 26.05 -23.49 29.00
C PRO A 129 27.51 -23.13 29.28
N ASP A 130 28.10 -22.28 28.44
CA ASP A 130 29.47 -21.81 28.58
C ASP A 130 29.65 -20.83 29.76
N ASP A 131 28.57 -20.18 30.23
CA ASP A 131 28.60 -19.28 31.40
C ASP A 131 28.64 -20.04 32.74
N GLU A 132 28.28 -21.33 32.77
CA GLU A 132 28.33 -22.16 33.98
C GLU A 132 29.71 -22.78 34.25
N LEU A 133 30.53 -22.97 33.21
CA LEU A 133 31.83 -23.65 33.33
C LEU A 133 32.96 -22.75 33.87
N VAL A 134 32.68 -21.47 34.10
CA VAL A 134 33.67 -20.47 34.56
C VAL A 134 33.43 -20.06 36.03
N ARG A 135 32.57 -20.77 36.79
CA ARG A 135 32.28 -20.44 38.19
C ARG A 135 32.85 -21.41 39.20
#